data_AF-A0A6N7ZSJ8-F1
#
_entry.id   AF-A0A6N7ZSJ8-F1
#
_cell.length_a   1.000
_cell.length_b   1.000
_cell.length_c   1.000
_cell.angle_alpha   90.00
_cell.angle_beta   90.00
_cell.angle_gamma   90.00
#
_symmetry.space_group_name_H-M   'P 1'
#
loop_
_entity.id
_entity.type
_entity.pdbx_description
1 polymer ?
#
loop_
_entity_poly.entity_id
_entity_poly.type
_entity_poly.pdbx_seq_one_letter_code
_entity_poly.pdbx_strand_id
1 'polypeptide(L)' 'MQTSNFRRARLSLPTRPAAAPALMSCPADEAGGADLDTRRLFKGRRELTIKHNDETYRLTITKLGKLILTK' A
#
# COMPACT_ATOMS: atom_id res chain seq x y z
N MET A 1 19.96 3.60 17.23
CA MET A 1 18.71 4.28 17.65
C MET A 1 17.56 3.45 17.11
N GLN A 2 16.89 2.73 18.01
CA GLN A 2 15.95 1.64 17.73
C GLN A 2 14.56 2.07 18.22
N THR A 3 13.52 2.05 17.37
CA THR A 3 12.12 1.89 17.81
C THR A 3 11.28 1.32 16.65
N SER A 4 11.26 0.00 16.56
CA SER A 4 10.33 -0.76 15.71
C SER A 4 9.22 -1.28 16.61
N ASN A 5 7.99 -0.78 16.49
CA ASN A 5 6.89 -1.36 17.25
C ASN A 5 5.53 -1.05 16.65
N PHE A 6 4.91 -2.03 15.98
CA PHE A 6 3.45 -2.24 16.01
C PHE A 6 3.18 -3.71 15.67
N ARG A 7 3.41 -4.59 16.65
CA ARG A 7 2.80 -5.92 16.70
C ARG A 7 1.89 -5.96 17.91
N ARG A 8 0.58 -6.01 17.68
CA ARG A 8 -0.36 -6.53 18.67
C ARG A 8 -1.18 -7.62 18.01
N ALA A 9 -0.92 -8.83 18.47
CA ALA A 9 -1.47 -10.07 17.98
C ALA A 9 -2.74 -10.45 18.74
N ARG A 10 -3.63 -11.14 18.00
CA ARG A 10 -4.57 -12.19 18.42
C ARG A 10 -5.63 -11.88 19.47
N LEU A 11 -6.88 -11.86 19.01
CA LEU A 11 -7.92 -12.68 19.62
C LEU A 11 -8.38 -13.71 18.59
N SER A 12 -8.28 -14.98 18.97
CA SER A 12 -8.71 -16.14 18.21
C SER A 12 -10.13 -16.53 18.63
N LEU A 13 -10.99 -16.81 17.66
CA LEU A 13 -12.28 -17.48 17.87
C LEU A 13 -12.33 -18.67 16.91
N PRO A 14 -12.28 -19.93 17.39
CA PRO A 14 -12.57 -21.08 16.55
C PRO A 14 -14.09 -21.27 16.50
N THR A 15 -14.70 -21.15 15.31
CA THR A 15 -16.07 -21.62 15.10
C THR A 15 -16.11 -22.64 13.96
N ARG A 16 -16.95 -23.66 14.14
CA ARG A 16 -16.93 -25.02 13.55
C ARG A 16 -17.23 -25.06 12.04
N PRO A 17 -16.89 -26.18 11.36
CA PRO A 17 -17.09 -26.35 9.93
C PRO A 17 -18.51 -26.84 9.62
N ALA A 18 -19.06 -26.39 8.49
CA ALA A 18 -20.26 -26.95 7.85
C ALA A 18 -20.04 -27.02 6.33
N ALA A 19 -20.50 -28.11 5.74
CA ALA A 19 -20.16 -28.64 4.42
C ALA A 19 -20.56 -27.79 3.19
N ALA A 20 -19.68 -27.81 2.18
CA ALA A 20 -19.82 -27.81 0.70
C ALA A 20 -21.11 -27.23 0.03
N PRO A 21 -21.01 -26.47 -1.08
CA PRO A 21 -20.41 -26.97 -2.32
C PRO A 21 -19.40 -26.02 -2.98
N ALA A 22 -18.55 -26.61 -3.83
CA ALA A 22 -17.57 -25.93 -4.67
C ALA A 22 -18.28 -25.06 -5.72
N LEU A 23 -18.53 -23.80 -5.37
CA LEU A 23 -18.85 -22.75 -6.31
C LEU A 23 -17.53 -22.10 -6.73
N MET A 24 -17.25 -22.17 -8.03
CA MET A 24 -16.11 -21.54 -8.69
C MET A 24 -15.80 -20.19 -8.05
N SER A 25 -14.64 -20.12 -7.39
CA SER A 25 -14.06 -18.84 -7.00
C SER A 25 -13.64 -18.13 -8.28
N CYS A 26 -14.53 -17.30 -8.81
CA CYS A 26 -14.12 -16.19 -9.67
C CYS A 26 -13.00 -15.46 -8.91
N PRO A 27 -11.82 -15.20 -9.50
CA PRO A 27 -10.89 -14.30 -8.86
C PRO A 27 -11.60 -12.97 -8.78
N ALA A 28 -12.13 -12.65 -7.61
CA ALA A 28 -12.50 -11.30 -7.27
C ALA A 28 -11.26 -10.49 -7.62
N ASP A 29 -11.41 -9.64 -8.62
CA ASP A 29 -10.48 -8.59 -8.96
C ASP A 29 -10.24 -7.87 -7.65
N GLU A 30 -9.16 -8.27 -6.96
CA GLU A 30 -8.57 -7.52 -5.87
C GLU A 30 -8.20 -6.22 -6.57
N ALA A 31 -9.15 -5.29 -6.56
CA ALA A 31 -8.97 -3.88 -6.85
C ALA A 31 -7.93 -3.44 -5.83
N GLY A 32 -6.68 -3.78 -6.17
CA GLY A 32 -5.55 -3.78 -5.31
C GLY A 32 -5.39 -2.35 -4.92
N GLY A 33 -5.78 -2.03 -3.70
CA GLY A 33 -5.23 -0.88 -3.02
C GLY A 33 -3.74 -1.07 -3.12
N ALA A 34 -3.12 -0.43 -4.11
CA ALA A 34 -1.70 -0.49 -4.36
C ALA A 34 -1.06 0.34 -3.24
N ASP A 35 -1.07 -0.23 -2.04
CA ASP A 35 -0.30 0.26 -0.93
C ASP A 35 1.16 0.18 -1.37
N LEU A 36 1.67 1.34 -1.75
CA LEU A 36 2.97 1.47 -2.36
C LEU A 36 3.87 2.16 -1.36
N ASP A 37 4.82 1.39 -0.83
CA ASP A 37 5.86 1.90 0.05
C ASP A 37 6.55 3.10 -0.59
N THR A 38 6.54 4.23 0.11
CA THR A 38 7.22 5.46 -0.33
C THR A 38 8.71 5.21 -0.62
N ARG A 39 9.36 4.32 0.15
CA ARG A 39 10.76 3.92 -0.08
C ARG A 39 10.95 3.23 -1.44
N ARG A 40 9.99 2.39 -1.84
CA ARG A 40 9.99 1.67 -3.11
C ARG A 40 9.63 2.59 -4.28
N LEU A 41 8.70 3.52 -4.07
CA LEU A 41 8.30 4.51 -5.07
C LEU A 41 9.48 5.41 -5.45
N PHE A 42 10.25 5.89 -4.47
CA PHE A 42 11.32 6.84 -4.71
C PHE A 42 12.67 6.20 -5.07
N LYS A 43 12.87 4.90 -4.80
CA LYS A 43 14.09 4.16 -5.21
C LYS A 43 15.40 4.87 -4.84
N GLY A 44 15.45 5.50 -3.67
CA GLY A 44 16.62 6.26 -3.19
C GLY A 44 16.70 7.71 -3.68
N ARG A 45 15.74 8.16 -4.49
CA ARG A 45 15.59 9.57 -4.91
C ARG A 45 14.69 10.32 -3.92
N ARG A 46 14.61 11.63 -4.03
CA ARG A 46 13.72 12.46 -3.20
C ARG A 46 12.63 13.17 -4.01
N GLU A 47 12.62 12.93 -5.31
CA GLU A 47 11.78 13.59 -6.29
C GLU A 47 11.39 12.55 -7.35
N LEU A 48 10.13 12.61 -7.81
CA LEU A 48 9.60 11.76 -8.87
C LEU A 48 8.76 12.62 -9.82
N THR A 49 9.03 12.51 -11.11
CA THR A 49 8.19 13.11 -12.16
C THR A 49 7.10 12.12 -12.55
N ILE A 50 5.86 12.56 -12.49
CA ILE A 50 4.67 11.76 -12.80
C ILE A 50 3.99 12.42 -13.99
N LYS A 51 3.90 11.71 -15.11
CA LYS A 51 3.05 12.12 -16.22
C LYS A 51 1.63 11.65 -15.91
N HIS A 52 0.69 12.58 -15.79
CA HIS A 52 -0.70 12.28 -15.53
C HIS A 52 -1.58 13.08 -16.48
N ASN A 53 -2.32 12.37 -17.34
CA ASN A 53 -2.97 12.92 -18.52
C ASN A 53 -1.95 13.66 -19.41
N ASP A 54 -2.24 14.90 -19.76
CA ASP A 54 -1.39 15.79 -20.57
C ASP A 54 -0.43 16.65 -19.72
N GLU A 55 -0.40 16.42 -18.41
CA GLU A 55 0.31 17.26 -17.47
C GLU A 55 1.44 16.50 -16.76
N THR A 56 2.46 17.25 -16.35
CA THR A 56 3.61 16.70 -15.64
C THR A 56 3.58 17.17 -14.20
N TYR A 57 3.41 16.24 -13.27
CA TYR A 57 3.44 16.51 -11.85
C TYR A 57 4.80 16.12 -11.28
N ARG A 58 5.17 16.74 -10.16
CA ARG A 58 6.36 16.41 -9.38
C ARG A 58 5.97 16.05 -7.96
N LEU A 59 6.25 14.81 -7.57
CA LEU A 59 6.09 14.33 -6.20
C LEU A 59 7.45 14.40 -5.49
N THR A 60 7.52 15.08 -4.35
CA THR A 60 8.76 15.33 -3.59
C THR A 60 8.63 14.88 -2.14
N ILE A 61 9.68 14.27 -1.57
CA ILE A 61 9.78 13.98 -0.13
C ILE A 61 10.60 15.07 0.56
N THR A 62 9.95 15.78 1.47
CA THR A 62 10.58 16.79 2.33
C THR A 62 11.50 16.15 3.39
N LYS A 63 12.38 16.94 4.01
CA LYS A 63 13.22 16.46 5.13
C LYS A 63 12.41 15.95 6.32
N LEU A 64 11.17 16.44 6.48
CA LEU A 64 10.22 16.03 7.52
C LEU A 64 9.42 14.77 7.15
N GLY A 65 9.70 14.16 5.99
CA GLY A 65 9.02 12.95 5.53
C GLY A 65 7.63 13.17 4.96
N LYS A 66 7.22 14.43 4.72
CA LYS A 66 5.96 14.76 4.04
C LYS A 66 6.15 14.67 2.52
N LEU A 67 5.13 14.14 1.86
CA LEU A 67 5.01 14.10 0.41
C LEU A 67 4.33 15.39 -0.07
N ILE A 68 4.93 16.03 -1.08
CA ILE A 68 4.37 17.22 -1.73
C ILE A 68 4.22 16.89 -3.21
N LEU A 69 2.98 17.00 -3.72
CA LEU A 69 2.69 16.91 -5.14
C LEU A 69 2.51 18.33 -5.68
N THR A 70 3.33 18.71 -6.66
CA THR A 70 3.15 19.94 -7.42
C THR A 70 2.82 19.60 -8.86
N LYS A 71 2.06 20.47 -9.51
CA LYS A 71 1.99 20.52 -10.97
C LYS A 71 3.28 21.10 -11.54
#